data_AF-A0A1B8Y058-F1
#
_entry.id   AF-A0A1B8Y058-F1
#
_cell.length_a   1.000
_cell.length_b   1.000
_cell.length_c   1.000
_cell.angle_alpha   90.00
_cell.angle_beta   90.00
_cell.angle_gamma   90.00
#
_symmetry.space_group_name_H-M   'P 1'
#
loop_
_entity.id
_entity.type
_entity.pdbx_description
1 polymer ?
#
loop_
_entity_poly.entity_id
_entity_poly.type
_entity_poly.pdbx_seq_one_letter_code
_entity_poly.pdbx_strand_id
1 'polypeptide(L)'
;LFLTCLSQADVAGTWVERFRKDPSVRENLCFIMSSSTNVDLLVKVGELLDRLFDMDEDLMLAWIRSDCAPRETSAVTENEDRAAPLEMVSCLLEAAKQLRSESPEGLEIYMHVLQLLTTADTGIQAIVQSPDGGEQTWDFLLDLTCNDLCQPNDPPLIVQEQKGILSSVLAVMSAMFVWRAEQGHKVEKSLPLISSLAQVLENLEECRKKCPESDAREGPDARHDNSHLQILKDVSCEFLSNILSELSKDSVLQGISLGHITERRCQCALRNLLPLYSTSVGTFLAAVGEADRSLADKLRRETPVRAEQT
;
A
#
# COMPACT_ATOMS: atom_id res chain seq x y z
N LEU A 1 22.15 7.59 -16.32
CA LEU A 1 23.49 7.88 -15.76
C LEU A 1 23.45 7.90 -14.23
N PHE A 2 22.66 8.77 -13.58
CA PHE A 2 22.59 8.82 -12.11
C PHE A 2 22.19 7.49 -11.46
N LEU A 3 21.16 6.81 -11.99
CA LEU A 3 20.78 5.48 -11.52
C LEU A 3 21.96 4.49 -11.56
N THR A 4 22.68 4.45 -12.69
CA THR A 4 23.89 3.63 -12.85
C THR A 4 24.95 3.97 -11.80
N CYS A 5 25.14 5.24 -11.48
CA CYS A 5 26.07 5.67 -10.45
C CYS A 5 25.62 5.26 -9.04
N LEU A 6 24.33 5.30 -8.73
CA LEU A 6 23.78 4.84 -7.44
C LEU A 6 23.78 3.32 -7.29
N SER A 7 23.79 2.58 -8.40
CA SER A 7 23.97 1.12 -8.39
C SER A 7 25.42 0.69 -8.13
N GLN A 8 26.39 1.61 -8.21
CA GLN A 8 27.81 1.32 -7.99
C GLN A 8 28.23 1.67 -6.56
N ALA A 9 28.52 0.65 -5.75
CA ALA A 9 28.87 0.81 -4.33
C ALA A 9 30.01 1.82 -4.07
N ASP A 10 31.00 1.87 -4.97
CA ASP A 10 32.19 2.73 -4.83
C ASP A 10 31.88 4.23 -4.94
N VAL A 11 30.81 4.60 -5.65
CA VAL A 11 30.49 6.02 -5.95
C VAL A 11 29.11 6.45 -5.45
N ALA A 12 28.23 5.50 -5.10
CA ALA A 12 26.86 5.80 -4.72
C ALA A 12 26.77 6.77 -3.54
N GLY A 13 27.56 6.54 -2.47
CA GLY A 13 27.59 7.45 -1.31
C GLY A 13 28.04 8.87 -1.66
N THR A 14 28.93 9.02 -2.65
CA THR A 14 29.34 10.36 -3.13
C THR A 14 28.19 11.07 -3.84
N TRP A 15 27.39 10.34 -4.62
CA TRP A 15 26.24 10.92 -5.32
C TRP A 15 25.09 11.28 -4.37
N VAL A 16 24.81 10.42 -3.39
CA VAL A 16 23.82 10.72 -2.34
C VAL A 16 24.19 12.00 -1.60
N GLU A 17 25.45 12.15 -1.21
CA GLU A 17 25.93 13.38 -0.54
C GLU A 17 25.87 14.63 -1.44
N ARG A 18 25.99 14.46 -2.76
CA ARG A 18 25.81 15.56 -3.73
C ARG A 18 24.35 15.97 -3.84
N PHE A 19 23.43 15.01 -3.91
CA PHE A 19 22.00 15.30 -3.93
C PHE A 19 21.52 15.94 -2.63
N ARG A 20 22.07 15.53 -1.48
CA ARG A 20 21.81 16.19 -0.18
C ARG A 20 22.20 17.66 -0.18
N LYS A 21 23.30 18.02 -0.84
CA LYS A 21 23.85 19.38 -0.86
C LYS A 21 23.18 20.33 -1.84
N ASP A 22 22.43 19.81 -2.81
CA ASP A 22 21.82 20.60 -3.88
C ASP A 22 20.28 20.56 -3.77
N PRO A 23 19.65 21.56 -3.12
CA PRO A 23 18.20 21.62 -2.95
C PRO A 23 17.42 21.59 -4.27
N SER A 24 18.02 22.05 -5.37
CA SER A 24 17.37 22.09 -6.67
C SER A 24 17.06 20.70 -7.22
N VAL A 25 17.75 19.67 -6.75
CA VAL A 25 17.52 18.27 -7.16
C VAL A 25 16.10 17.85 -6.79
N ARG A 26 15.71 18.06 -5.53
CA ARG A 26 14.36 17.76 -5.05
C ARG A 26 13.32 18.53 -5.88
N GLU A 27 13.51 19.83 -6.06
CA GLU A 27 12.57 20.69 -6.79
C GLU A 27 12.39 20.25 -8.25
N ASN A 28 13.49 19.92 -8.94
CA ASN A 28 13.46 19.44 -10.31
C ASN A 28 12.77 18.07 -10.43
N LEU A 29 13.01 17.15 -9.51
CA LEU A 29 12.35 15.83 -9.51
C LEU A 29 10.85 15.98 -9.24
N CYS A 30 10.46 16.80 -8.25
CA CYS A 30 9.06 17.14 -8.00
C CYS A 30 8.40 17.75 -9.23
N PHE A 31 9.06 18.72 -9.87
CA PHE A 31 8.54 19.37 -11.08
C PHE A 31 8.31 18.36 -12.21
N ILE A 32 9.26 17.45 -12.45
CA ILE A 32 9.11 16.43 -13.50
C ILE A 32 7.92 15.51 -13.19
N MET A 33 7.81 15.03 -11.94
CA MET A 33 6.71 14.15 -11.53
C MET A 33 5.33 14.82 -11.64
N SER A 34 5.23 16.11 -11.34
CA SER A 34 3.95 16.84 -11.42
C SER A 34 3.56 17.29 -12.83
N SER A 35 4.50 17.44 -13.76
CA SER A 35 4.25 18.14 -15.04
C SER A 35 4.57 17.35 -16.30
N SER A 36 5.40 16.31 -16.21
CA SER A 36 5.80 15.55 -17.38
C SER A 36 4.74 14.54 -17.77
N THR A 37 4.37 14.49 -19.05
CA THR A 37 3.55 13.43 -19.64
C THR A 37 4.41 12.36 -20.34
N ASN A 38 5.72 12.40 -20.16
CA ASN A 38 6.63 11.43 -20.77
C ASN A 38 6.79 10.23 -19.85
N VAL A 39 6.17 9.11 -20.22
CA VAL A 39 6.15 7.85 -19.45
C VAL A 39 7.56 7.38 -19.13
N ASP A 40 8.47 7.32 -20.11
CA ASP A 40 9.85 6.88 -19.89
C ASP A 40 10.59 7.76 -18.89
N LEU A 41 10.39 9.09 -18.99
CA LEU A 41 11.00 10.03 -18.06
C LEU A 41 10.46 9.83 -16.63
N LEU A 42 9.14 9.66 -16.48
CA LEU A 42 8.52 9.39 -15.19
C LEU A 42 9.03 8.07 -14.60
N VAL A 43 9.15 7.01 -15.39
CA VAL A 43 9.75 5.74 -14.95
C VAL A 43 11.18 5.95 -14.47
N LYS A 44 12.03 6.66 -15.24
CA LYS A 44 13.43 6.89 -14.86
C LYS A 44 13.60 7.80 -13.63
N VAL A 45 12.70 8.75 -13.44
CA VAL A 45 12.65 9.54 -12.20
C VAL A 45 12.20 8.70 -11.02
N GLY A 46 11.21 7.83 -11.21
CA GLY A 46 10.77 6.87 -10.21
C GLY A 46 11.90 5.95 -9.78
N GLU A 47 12.60 5.30 -10.72
CA GLU A 47 13.72 4.39 -10.43
C GLU A 47 14.84 5.09 -9.65
N LEU A 48 15.10 6.37 -9.99
CA LEU A 48 16.10 7.18 -9.29
C LEU A 48 15.66 7.47 -7.85
N LEU A 49 14.41 7.88 -7.64
CA LEU A 49 13.86 8.18 -6.32
C LEU A 49 13.80 6.94 -5.43
N ASP A 50 13.28 5.85 -5.98
CA ASP A 50 13.21 4.55 -5.33
C ASP A 50 14.57 4.13 -4.80
N ARG A 51 15.58 4.15 -5.68
CA ARG A 51 16.94 3.81 -5.29
C ARG A 51 17.53 4.77 -4.27
N LEU A 52 17.25 6.07 -4.37
CA LEU A 52 17.77 7.05 -3.42
C LEU A 52 17.19 6.87 -2.03
N PHE A 53 15.88 6.66 -1.93
CA PHE A 53 15.18 6.52 -0.66
C PHE A 53 15.48 5.18 0.01
N ASP A 54 15.61 4.10 -0.76
CA ASP A 54 16.08 2.80 -0.27
C ASP A 54 17.50 2.88 0.31
N MET A 55 18.36 3.73 -0.25
CA MET A 55 19.75 3.87 0.18
C MET A 55 19.96 4.83 1.37
N ASP A 56 19.13 5.86 1.52
CA ASP A 56 19.36 6.95 2.47
C ASP A 56 18.03 7.49 3.03
N GLU A 57 17.56 6.84 4.11
CA GLU A 57 16.34 7.22 4.82
C GLU A 57 16.41 8.68 5.34
N ASP A 58 17.57 9.14 5.80
CA ASP A 58 17.75 10.50 6.29
C ASP A 58 17.52 11.55 5.19
N LEU A 59 17.98 11.28 3.95
CA LEU A 59 17.71 12.12 2.79
C LEU A 59 16.22 12.14 2.46
N MET A 60 15.58 10.97 2.41
CA MET A 60 14.14 10.83 2.19
C MET A 60 13.36 11.68 3.20
N LEU A 61 13.65 11.53 4.48
CA LEU A 61 13.00 12.28 5.56
C LEU A 61 13.28 13.79 5.47
N ALA A 62 14.49 14.20 5.10
CA ALA A 62 14.81 15.62 4.90
C ALA A 62 13.99 16.23 3.75
N TRP A 63 13.81 15.49 2.66
CA TRP A 63 13.05 15.95 1.50
C TRP A 63 11.56 16.10 1.80
N ILE A 64 11.02 15.20 2.62
CA ILE A 64 9.62 15.22 3.04
C ILE A 64 9.36 16.30 4.10
N ARG A 65 10.26 16.48 5.08
CA ARG A 65 10.13 17.54 6.10
C ARG A 65 10.14 18.94 5.50
N SER A 66 10.77 19.12 4.33
CA SER A 66 10.70 20.38 3.59
C SER A 66 9.28 20.75 3.16
N ASP A 67 8.35 19.79 3.09
CA ASP A 67 6.92 20.03 2.81
C ASP A 67 6.18 20.54 4.05
N CYS A 68 6.62 20.13 5.25
CA CYS A 68 5.99 20.43 6.52
C CYS A 68 6.48 21.73 7.19
N ALA A 69 7.48 22.40 6.61
CA ALA A 69 8.00 23.66 7.17
C ALA A 69 6.90 24.74 7.15
N PRO A 70 6.73 25.53 8.23
CA PRO A 70 5.76 26.61 8.25
C PRO A 70 6.00 27.52 7.04
N ARG A 71 4.99 27.71 6.20
CA ARG A 71 5.01 28.74 5.17
C ARG A 71 5.20 30.06 5.91
N GLU A 72 6.43 30.57 5.92
CA GLU A 72 6.67 31.91 6.42
C GLU A 72 5.70 32.82 5.66
N THR A 73 4.81 33.48 6.41
CA THR A 73 3.99 34.57 5.92
C THR A 73 4.93 35.74 5.62
N SER A 74 5.74 35.59 4.58
CA SER A 74 6.51 36.69 4.01
C SER A 74 5.48 37.69 3.52
N ALA A 75 5.42 38.80 4.26
CA ALA A 75 4.58 39.94 4.00
C ALA A 75 4.51 40.25 2.51
N VAL A 76 3.28 40.45 2.04
CA VAL A 76 2.87 41.10 0.79
C VAL A 76 4.03 41.85 0.12
N THR A 77 4.72 41.17 -0.78
CA THR A 77 5.34 41.81 -1.94
C THR A 77 4.67 41.21 -3.15
N GLU A 78 3.76 41.99 -3.73
CA GLU A 78 3.24 41.80 -5.07
C GLU A 78 4.42 41.77 -6.04
N ASN A 79 4.97 40.59 -6.33
CA ASN A 79 5.68 40.28 -7.56
C ASN A 79 6.03 38.79 -7.65
N GLU A 80 5.64 38.24 -8.81
CA GLU A 80 5.96 36.93 -9.39
C GLU A 80 5.12 35.73 -8.91
N ASP A 81 4.54 35.06 -9.91
CA ASP A 81 3.86 33.76 -9.92
C ASP A 81 4.73 32.64 -9.31
N ARG A 82 5.11 32.74 -8.04
CA ARG A 82 5.72 31.61 -7.33
C ARG A 82 4.61 30.62 -7.03
N ALA A 83 4.47 29.65 -7.93
CA ALA A 83 3.71 28.43 -7.70
C ALA A 83 4.04 27.90 -6.30
N ALA A 84 3.02 27.43 -5.58
CA ALA A 84 3.22 26.85 -4.26
C ALA A 84 4.32 25.77 -4.32
N PRO A 85 5.17 25.63 -3.28
CA PRO A 85 6.19 24.60 -3.25
C PRO A 85 5.56 23.24 -3.54
N LEU A 86 6.15 22.50 -4.48
CA LEU A 86 5.68 21.17 -4.83
C LEU A 86 5.97 20.20 -3.68
N GLU A 87 4.90 19.61 -3.15
CA GLU A 87 4.98 18.63 -2.06
C GLU A 87 5.32 17.25 -2.62
N MET A 88 6.28 16.55 -2.00
CA MET A 88 6.82 15.28 -2.50
C MET A 88 5.72 14.23 -2.71
N VAL A 89 4.84 14.04 -1.72
CA VAL A 89 3.75 13.05 -1.80
C VAL A 89 2.78 13.39 -2.93
N SER A 90 2.41 14.67 -3.06
CA SER A 90 1.53 15.13 -4.14
C SER A 90 2.16 14.89 -5.53
N CYS A 91 3.48 15.09 -5.66
CA CYS A 91 4.21 14.81 -6.88
C CYS A 91 4.24 13.31 -7.22
N LEU A 92 4.55 12.47 -6.22
CA LEU A 92 4.54 11.00 -6.37
C LEU A 92 3.17 10.50 -6.81
N LEU A 93 2.11 11.02 -6.19
CA LEU A 93 0.73 10.64 -6.51
C LEU A 93 0.34 11.08 -7.94
N GLU A 94 0.76 12.27 -8.38
CA GLU A 94 0.49 12.74 -9.73
C GLU A 94 1.18 11.88 -10.79
N ALA A 95 2.46 11.55 -10.59
CA ALA A 95 3.18 10.64 -11.48
C ALA A 95 2.55 9.24 -11.49
N ALA A 96 2.13 8.71 -10.32
CA ALA A 96 1.45 7.42 -10.23
C ALA A 96 0.11 7.42 -11.00
N LYS A 97 -0.69 8.49 -10.89
CA LYS A 97 -1.94 8.65 -11.66
C LYS A 97 -1.69 8.62 -13.16
N GLN A 98 -0.62 9.28 -13.63
CA GLN A 98 -0.25 9.27 -15.05
C GLN A 98 0.23 7.90 -15.54
N LEU A 99 0.96 7.16 -14.70
CA LEU A 99 1.49 5.83 -15.04
C LEU A 99 0.46 4.71 -14.93
N ARG A 100 -0.63 4.93 -14.20
CA ARG A 100 -1.67 3.95 -13.87
C ARG A 100 -2.11 3.07 -15.05
N SER A 101 -2.40 3.67 -16.21
CA SER A 101 -2.82 2.95 -17.42
C SER A 101 -1.70 2.71 -18.43
N GLU A 102 -0.56 3.39 -18.28
CA GLU A 102 0.48 3.47 -19.31
C GLU A 102 1.65 2.52 -19.03
N SER A 103 1.99 2.29 -17.76
CA SER A 103 3.09 1.42 -17.36
C SER A 103 2.87 0.81 -15.96
N PRO A 104 2.48 -0.47 -15.89
CA PRO A 104 2.40 -1.21 -14.63
C PRO A 104 3.73 -1.25 -13.88
N GLU A 105 4.85 -1.43 -14.61
CA GLU A 105 6.19 -1.43 -14.01
C GLU A 105 6.55 -0.06 -13.44
N GLY A 106 6.20 1.01 -14.16
CA GLY A 106 6.30 2.38 -13.66
C GLY A 106 5.49 2.59 -12.39
N LEU A 107 4.22 2.17 -12.40
CA LEU A 107 3.34 2.27 -11.24
C LEU A 107 3.92 1.53 -10.03
N GLU A 108 4.47 0.32 -10.21
CA GLU A 108 5.11 -0.46 -9.15
C GLU A 108 6.19 0.33 -8.43
N ILE A 109 7.05 1.02 -9.19
CA ILE A 109 8.15 1.82 -8.65
C ILE A 109 7.59 2.94 -7.75
N TYR A 110 6.58 3.67 -8.18
CA TYR A 110 6.01 4.76 -7.37
C TYR A 110 5.26 4.24 -6.15
N MET A 111 4.62 3.07 -6.23
CA MET A 111 3.99 2.44 -5.08
C MET A 111 5.04 1.98 -4.06
N HIS A 112 6.18 1.46 -4.53
CA HIS A 112 7.29 1.10 -3.67
C HIS A 112 7.92 2.34 -3.01
N VAL A 113 8.08 3.45 -3.73
CA VAL A 113 8.51 4.73 -3.13
C VAL A 113 7.57 5.18 -2.02
N LEU A 114 6.25 5.12 -2.23
CA LEU A 114 5.26 5.43 -1.19
C LEU A 114 5.37 4.46 0.00
N GLN A 115 5.60 3.17 -0.25
CA GLN A 115 5.82 2.17 0.80
C GLN A 115 7.08 2.48 1.62
N LEU A 116 8.18 2.90 0.98
CA LEU A 116 9.38 3.34 1.68
C LEU A 116 9.07 4.49 2.64
N LEU A 117 8.21 5.44 2.24
CA LEU A 117 7.78 6.52 3.15
C LEU A 117 7.06 5.98 4.38
N THR A 118 6.30 4.89 4.25
CA THR A 118 5.56 4.31 5.40
C THR A 118 6.44 3.58 6.40
N THR A 119 7.73 3.41 6.12
CA THR A 119 8.68 2.78 7.08
C THR A 119 9.03 3.69 8.25
N ALA A 120 8.74 4.99 8.15
CA ALA A 120 8.99 5.98 9.19
C ALA A 120 7.73 6.81 9.51
N ASP A 121 7.52 7.12 10.79
CA ASP A 121 6.36 7.90 11.25
C ASP A 121 6.25 9.26 10.53
N THR A 122 7.38 9.91 10.26
CA THR A 122 7.42 11.19 9.53
C THR A 122 6.90 11.03 8.10
N GLY A 123 7.19 9.90 7.44
CA GLY A 123 6.72 9.65 6.08
C GLY A 123 5.22 9.32 6.03
N ILE A 124 4.71 8.52 6.99
CA ILE A 124 3.26 8.32 7.16
C ILE A 124 2.57 9.66 7.39
N GLN A 125 3.11 10.49 8.30
CA GLN A 125 2.58 11.83 8.59
C GLN A 125 2.52 12.70 7.33
N ALA A 126 3.54 12.67 6.48
CA ALA A 126 3.51 13.43 5.24
C ALA A 126 2.44 12.97 4.25
N ILE A 127 2.11 11.67 4.25
CA ILE A 127 1.02 11.14 3.41
C ILE A 127 -0.34 11.56 3.95
N VAL A 128 -0.57 11.43 5.26
CA VAL A 128 -1.89 11.65 5.88
C VAL A 128 -2.17 13.11 6.25
N GLN A 129 -1.13 13.94 6.37
CA GLN A 129 -1.24 15.38 6.63
C GLN A 129 -1.11 16.24 5.37
N SER A 130 -1.22 15.64 4.18
CA SER A 130 -1.38 16.39 2.93
C SER A 130 -2.57 17.36 3.04
N PRO A 131 -2.66 18.42 2.22
CA PRO A 131 -3.68 19.46 2.34
C PRO A 131 -5.14 18.97 2.39
N ASP A 132 -5.40 17.77 1.87
CA ASP A 132 -6.68 17.08 1.82
C ASP A 132 -6.83 15.96 2.87
N GLY A 133 -5.93 15.86 3.84
CA GLY A 133 -5.94 14.83 4.90
C GLY A 133 -5.60 13.43 4.39
N GLY A 134 -4.81 13.33 3.32
CA GLY A 134 -4.47 12.07 2.65
C GLY A 134 -5.64 11.42 1.93
N GLU A 135 -6.78 12.10 1.76
CA GLU A 135 -7.98 11.55 1.13
C GLU A 135 -7.74 11.19 -0.35
N GLN A 136 -7.04 12.02 -1.13
CA GLN A 136 -6.71 11.70 -2.51
C GLN A 136 -5.82 10.47 -2.61
N THR A 137 -4.83 10.34 -1.73
CA THR A 137 -3.97 9.15 -1.68
C THR A 137 -4.80 7.93 -1.35
N TRP A 138 -5.67 8.01 -0.32
CA TRP A 138 -6.55 6.91 0.05
C TRP A 138 -7.49 6.51 -1.06
N ASP A 139 -8.21 7.46 -1.66
CA ASP A 139 -9.17 7.21 -2.73
C ASP A 139 -8.48 6.65 -3.98
N PHE A 140 -7.27 7.13 -4.31
CA PHE A 140 -6.47 6.58 -5.41
C PHE A 140 -6.06 5.12 -5.15
N LEU A 141 -5.52 4.81 -3.97
CA LEU A 141 -5.08 3.44 -3.65
C LEU A 141 -6.27 2.48 -3.49
N LEU A 142 -7.40 2.97 -2.98
CA LEU A 142 -8.64 2.22 -2.90
C LEU A 142 -9.16 1.88 -4.30
N ASP A 143 -9.21 2.86 -5.20
CA ASP A 143 -9.63 2.66 -6.58
C ASP A 143 -8.67 1.71 -7.32
N LEU A 144 -7.36 1.89 -7.16
CA LEU A 144 -6.35 1.01 -7.74
C LEU A 144 -6.52 -0.44 -7.25
N THR A 145 -6.69 -0.65 -5.95
CA THR A 145 -6.87 -1.98 -5.37
C THR A 145 -8.19 -2.63 -5.82
N CYS A 146 -9.31 -1.91 -5.69
CA CYS A 146 -10.63 -2.49 -5.89
C CYS A 146 -11.06 -2.56 -7.35
N ASN A 147 -10.57 -1.64 -8.20
CA ASN A 147 -11.05 -1.48 -9.58
C ASN A 147 -10.00 -1.82 -10.65
N ASP A 148 -8.71 -1.90 -10.32
CA ASP A 148 -7.68 -2.25 -11.30
C ASP A 148 -6.97 -3.56 -11.00
N LEU A 149 -6.54 -3.78 -9.75
CA LEU A 149 -5.64 -4.88 -9.39
C LEU A 149 -6.37 -6.13 -8.84
N CYS A 150 -7.63 -5.99 -8.40
CA CYS A 150 -8.39 -7.09 -7.78
C CYS A 150 -9.83 -7.17 -8.30
N GLN A 151 -10.02 -7.49 -9.57
CA GLN A 151 -11.36 -7.66 -10.13
C GLN A 151 -12.02 -8.99 -9.71
N PRO A 152 -13.36 -9.04 -9.57
CA PRO A 152 -14.09 -10.22 -9.08
C PRO A 152 -13.95 -11.51 -9.91
N ASN A 153 -13.34 -11.44 -11.09
CA ASN A 153 -13.16 -12.58 -12.00
C ASN A 153 -11.70 -12.74 -12.46
N ASP A 154 -10.75 -12.04 -11.83
CA ASP A 154 -9.36 -12.14 -12.22
C ASP A 154 -8.84 -13.57 -11.98
N PRO A 155 -8.24 -14.21 -12.99
CA PRO A 155 -7.63 -15.50 -12.77
C PRO A 155 -6.44 -15.34 -11.82
N PRO A 156 -6.10 -16.38 -11.02
CA PRO A 156 -5.01 -16.30 -10.04
C PRO A 156 -3.66 -15.84 -10.61
N LEU A 157 -3.42 -16.08 -11.91
CA LEU A 157 -2.21 -15.64 -12.61
C LEU A 157 -2.04 -14.10 -12.57
N ILE A 158 -3.13 -13.33 -12.62
CA ILE A 158 -3.05 -11.85 -12.57
C ILE A 158 -2.44 -11.40 -11.24
N VAL A 159 -2.84 -12.02 -10.13
CA VAL A 159 -2.26 -11.73 -8.80
C VAL A 159 -0.77 -12.08 -8.76
N GLN A 160 -0.35 -13.12 -9.48
CA GLN A 160 1.08 -13.49 -9.56
C GLN A 160 1.90 -12.49 -10.38
N GLU A 161 1.32 -11.92 -11.43
CA GLU A 161 1.94 -10.89 -12.26
C GLU A 161 2.00 -9.54 -11.54
N GLN A 162 0.95 -9.19 -10.79
CA GLN A 162 0.81 -7.90 -10.09
C GLN A 162 1.30 -7.92 -8.63
N LYS A 163 1.97 -9.00 -8.20
CA LYS A 163 2.31 -9.22 -6.79
C LYS A 163 3.14 -8.10 -6.15
N GLY A 164 4.04 -7.49 -6.93
CA GLY A 164 4.88 -6.37 -6.47
C GLY A 164 4.03 -5.13 -6.18
N ILE A 165 3.29 -4.65 -7.19
CA ILE A 165 2.36 -3.51 -7.06
C ILE A 165 1.38 -3.73 -5.91
N LEU A 166 0.73 -4.91 -5.87
CA LEU A 166 -0.23 -5.24 -4.81
C LEU A 166 0.40 -5.20 -3.42
N SER A 167 1.62 -5.73 -3.25
CA SER A 167 2.30 -5.72 -1.95
C SER A 167 2.55 -4.30 -1.48
N SER A 168 3.07 -3.45 -2.37
CA SER A 168 3.37 -2.05 -2.04
C SER A 168 2.12 -1.24 -1.75
N VAL A 169 1.08 -1.35 -2.58
CA VAL A 169 -0.21 -0.66 -2.39
C VAL A 169 -0.85 -1.06 -1.07
N LEU A 170 -0.95 -2.36 -0.80
CA LEU A 170 -1.60 -2.85 0.43
C LEU A 170 -0.80 -2.49 1.68
N ALA A 171 0.54 -2.44 1.61
CA ALA A 171 1.38 -2.00 2.71
C ALA A 171 1.14 -0.53 3.05
N VAL A 172 1.12 0.34 2.03
CA VAL A 172 0.83 1.78 2.20
C VAL A 172 -0.58 1.97 2.79
N MET A 173 -1.58 1.29 2.23
CA MET A 173 -2.96 1.39 2.72
C MET A 173 -3.10 0.87 4.15
N SER A 174 -2.41 -0.21 4.53
CA SER A 174 -2.41 -0.71 5.91
C SER A 174 -1.86 0.32 6.89
N ALA A 175 -0.71 0.93 6.58
CA ALA A 175 -0.10 1.96 7.40
C ALA A 175 -1.00 3.21 7.52
N MET A 176 -1.59 3.66 6.41
CA MET A 176 -2.54 4.77 6.41
C MET A 176 -3.80 4.45 7.22
N PHE A 177 -4.30 3.21 7.15
CA PHE A 177 -5.51 2.79 7.86
C PHE A 177 -5.33 2.83 9.37
N VAL A 178 -4.20 2.33 9.89
CA VAL A 178 -3.89 2.38 11.33
C VAL A 178 -3.91 3.83 11.81
N TRP A 179 -3.24 4.73 11.10
CA TRP A 179 -3.24 6.15 11.45
C TRP A 179 -4.65 6.77 11.39
N ARG A 180 -5.44 6.45 10.36
CA ARG A 180 -6.81 6.93 10.19
C ARG A 180 -7.74 6.43 11.31
N ALA A 181 -7.57 5.19 11.75
CA ALA A 181 -8.34 4.60 12.84
C ALA A 181 -8.06 5.30 14.17
N GLU A 182 -6.79 5.60 14.46
CA GLU A 182 -6.38 6.36 15.66
C GLU A 182 -6.99 7.78 15.71
N GLN A 183 -7.20 8.40 14.55
CA GLN A 183 -7.84 9.71 14.42
C GLN A 183 -9.37 9.65 14.36
N GLY A 184 -9.98 8.46 14.45
CA GLY A 184 -11.43 8.26 14.46
C GLY A 184 -12.11 8.43 13.10
N HIS A 185 -11.37 8.29 11.98
CA HIS A 185 -11.96 8.30 10.65
C HIS A 185 -12.87 7.07 10.44
N LYS A 186 -13.88 7.22 9.58
CA LYS A 186 -14.87 6.16 9.35
C LYS A 186 -14.30 4.95 8.62
N VAL A 187 -14.40 3.78 9.24
CA VAL A 187 -14.03 2.47 8.67
C VAL A 187 -14.90 2.10 7.44
N GLU A 188 -16.06 2.73 7.26
CA GLU A 188 -17.02 2.45 6.17
C GLU A 188 -16.37 2.51 4.76
N LYS A 189 -15.44 3.45 4.55
CA LYS A 189 -14.71 3.57 3.27
C LYS A 189 -13.81 2.36 2.96
N SER A 190 -13.50 1.55 3.97
CA SER A 190 -12.63 0.38 3.87
C SER A 190 -13.40 -0.92 3.63
N LEU A 191 -14.73 -0.90 3.67
CA LEU A 191 -15.54 -2.12 3.45
C LEU A 191 -15.26 -2.82 2.11
N PRO A 192 -15.07 -2.11 0.98
CA PRO A 192 -14.70 -2.75 -0.28
C PRO A 192 -13.39 -3.55 -0.21
N LEU A 193 -12.44 -3.11 0.62
CA LEU A 193 -11.15 -3.77 0.77
C LEU A 193 -11.28 -5.15 1.41
N ILE A 194 -12.30 -5.40 2.24
CA ILE A 194 -12.56 -6.75 2.77
C ILE A 194 -12.77 -7.74 1.62
N SER A 195 -13.53 -7.33 0.60
CA SER A 195 -13.74 -8.16 -0.59
C SER A 195 -12.46 -8.36 -1.38
N SER A 196 -11.72 -7.28 -1.65
CA SER A 196 -10.49 -7.34 -2.45
C SER A 196 -9.39 -8.15 -1.76
N LEU A 197 -9.15 -7.94 -0.47
CA LEU A 197 -8.17 -8.70 0.33
C LEU A 197 -8.54 -10.18 0.42
N ALA A 198 -9.83 -10.50 0.65
CA ALA A 198 -10.27 -11.89 0.62
C ALA A 198 -10.04 -12.54 -0.75
N GLN A 199 -10.28 -11.81 -1.85
CA GLN A 199 -10.04 -12.30 -3.20
C GLN A 199 -8.54 -12.54 -3.48
N VAL A 200 -7.66 -11.62 -3.06
CA VAL A 200 -6.20 -11.81 -3.15
C VAL A 200 -5.78 -13.08 -2.42
N LEU A 201 -6.27 -13.29 -1.20
CA LEU A 201 -5.97 -14.49 -0.41
C LEU A 201 -6.51 -15.78 -1.06
N GLU A 202 -7.73 -15.76 -1.62
CA GLU A 202 -8.28 -16.88 -2.40
C GLU A 202 -7.38 -17.21 -3.60
N ASN A 203 -7.00 -16.20 -4.38
CA ASN A 203 -6.16 -16.35 -5.57
C ASN A 203 -4.76 -16.87 -5.21
N LEU A 204 -4.15 -16.38 -4.14
CA LEU A 204 -2.86 -16.85 -3.65
C LEU A 204 -2.88 -18.34 -3.27
N GLU A 205 -3.96 -18.81 -2.65
CA GLU A 205 -4.12 -20.24 -2.38
C GLU A 205 -4.26 -21.07 -3.65
N GLU A 206 -4.96 -20.56 -4.67
CA GLU A 206 -5.07 -21.24 -5.96
C GLU A 206 -3.74 -21.32 -6.71
N CYS A 207 -2.93 -20.25 -6.68
CA CYS A 207 -1.58 -20.25 -7.24
C CYS A 207 -0.72 -21.36 -6.61
N ARG A 208 -0.79 -21.51 -5.28
CA ARG A 208 -0.07 -22.57 -4.54
C ARG A 208 -0.56 -23.98 -4.91
N LYS A 209 -1.86 -24.17 -5.16
CA LYS A 209 -2.42 -25.49 -5.52
C LYS A 209 -2.05 -25.91 -6.95
N LYS A 210 -1.92 -24.96 -7.88
CA LYS A 210 -1.59 -25.23 -9.29
C LYS A 210 -0.09 -25.47 -9.54
N CYS A 211 0.77 -25.11 -8.59
CA CYS A 211 2.20 -25.45 -8.58
C CYS A 211 2.50 -26.47 -7.46
N PRO A 212 2.21 -27.77 -7.66
CA PRO A 212 2.66 -28.79 -6.71
C PRO A 212 4.19 -28.76 -6.64
N GLU A 213 4.75 -28.98 -5.45
CA GLU A 213 6.20 -29.01 -5.16
C GLU A 213 7.01 -29.93 -6.11
N SER A 214 6.35 -30.82 -6.86
CA SER A 214 6.98 -31.71 -7.84
C SER A 214 7.27 -31.09 -9.21
N ASP A 215 6.64 -29.97 -9.57
CA ASP A 215 6.91 -29.20 -10.80
C ASP A 215 7.70 -27.91 -10.51
N ALA A 216 8.36 -27.84 -9.35
CA ALA A 216 9.26 -26.76 -9.01
C ALA A 216 10.32 -26.67 -10.11
N ARG A 217 10.22 -25.62 -10.94
CA ARG A 217 11.39 -25.07 -11.61
C ARG A 217 12.35 -24.72 -10.48
N GLU A 218 13.31 -25.59 -10.15
CA GLU A 218 14.30 -25.36 -9.08
C GLU A 218 15.33 -24.27 -9.47
N GLY A 219 14.87 -23.21 -10.13
CA GLY A 219 15.64 -22.02 -10.45
C GLY A 219 15.51 -20.96 -9.35
N PRO A 220 16.49 -20.05 -9.25
CA PRO A 220 16.45 -18.91 -8.35
C PRO A 220 15.17 -18.06 -8.52
N ASP A 221 14.66 -17.93 -9.75
CA ASP A 221 13.45 -17.16 -10.07
C ASP A 221 12.19 -17.71 -9.39
N ALA A 222 12.01 -19.03 -9.33
CA ALA A 222 10.83 -19.63 -8.69
C ALA A 222 10.85 -19.46 -7.16
N ARG A 223 12.04 -19.47 -6.55
CA ARG A 223 12.19 -19.21 -5.11
C ARG A 223 11.91 -17.74 -4.80
N HIS A 224 12.36 -16.84 -5.66
CA HIS A 224 12.10 -15.41 -5.54
C HIS A 224 10.61 -15.09 -5.71
N ASP A 225 9.94 -15.67 -6.71
CA ASP A 225 8.50 -15.54 -6.90
C ASP A 225 7.70 -16.02 -5.69
N ASN A 226 8.08 -17.16 -5.10
CA ASN A 226 7.43 -17.65 -3.89
C ASN A 226 7.64 -16.72 -2.68
N SER A 227 8.80 -16.07 -2.58
CA SER A 227 9.05 -15.07 -1.52
C SER A 227 8.15 -13.83 -1.67
N HIS A 228 7.95 -13.34 -2.89
CA HIS A 228 7.06 -12.19 -3.16
C HIS A 228 5.59 -12.53 -2.93
N LEU A 229 5.14 -13.72 -3.32
CA LEU A 229 3.78 -14.18 -3.02
C LEU A 229 3.56 -14.37 -1.51
N GLN A 230 4.61 -14.68 -0.77
CA GLN A 230 4.55 -14.75 0.69
C GLN A 230 4.47 -13.36 1.31
N ILE A 231 5.26 -12.39 0.84
CA ILE A 231 5.15 -10.98 1.25
C ILE A 231 3.73 -10.46 1.01
N LEU A 232 3.17 -10.67 -0.19
CA LEU A 232 1.81 -10.25 -0.51
C LEU A 232 0.79 -10.87 0.44
N LYS A 233 0.94 -12.16 0.76
CA LYS A 233 0.06 -12.84 1.71
C LYS A 233 0.14 -12.20 3.09
N ASP A 234 1.34 -11.95 3.58
CA ASP A 234 1.58 -11.44 4.93
C ASP A 234 1.01 -10.03 5.08
N VAL A 235 1.28 -9.14 4.11
CA VAL A 235 0.71 -7.78 4.05
C VAL A 235 -0.82 -7.81 3.93
N SER A 236 -1.38 -8.70 3.10
CA SER A 236 -2.83 -8.83 2.95
C SER A 236 -3.50 -9.29 4.25
N CYS A 237 -2.89 -10.24 4.95
CA CYS A 237 -3.37 -10.72 6.24
C CYS A 237 -3.28 -9.62 7.32
N GLU A 238 -2.14 -8.93 7.40
CA GLU A 238 -1.97 -7.81 8.33
C GLU A 238 -3.03 -6.74 8.11
N PHE A 239 -3.19 -6.27 6.87
CA PHE A 239 -4.14 -5.22 6.56
C PHE A 239 -5.58 -5.66 6.83
N LEU A 240 -5.94 -6.87 6.42
CA LEU A 240 -7.27 -7.41 6.69
C LEU A 240 -7.52 -7.52 8.20
N SER A 241 -6.52 -7.91 9.00
CA SER A 241 -6.64 -7.98 10.45
C SER A 241 -6.89 -6.60 11.07
N ASN A 242 -6.23 -5.56 10.57
CA ASN A 242 -6.42 -4.18 11.02
C ASN A 242 -7.86 -3.72 10.72
N ILE A 243 -8.34 -3.94 9.49
CA ILE A 243 -9.72 -3.57 9.12
C ILE A 243 -10.73 -4.30 10.00
N LEU A 244 -10.60 -5.62 10.14
CA LEU A 244 -11.55 -6.45 10.88
C LEU A 244 -11.61 -6.10 12.38
N SER A 245 -10.50 -5.65 12.96
CA SER A 245 -10.43 -5.25 14.37
C SER A 245 -11.23 -3.98 14.67
N GLU A 246 -11.33 -3.08 13.69
CA GLU A 246 -12.00 -1.78 13.82
C GLU A 246 -13.49 -1.82 13.41
N LEU A 247 -14.00 -2.98 12.99
CA LEU A 247 -15.40 -3.10 12.57
C LEU A 247 -16.35 -3.06 13.78
N SER A 248 -17.21 -2.04 13.80
CA SER A 248 -18.36 -1.98 14.68
C SER A 248 -19.52 -2.85 14.18
N LYS A 249 -20.51 -3.11 15.04
CA LYS A 249 -21.79 -3.74 14.65
C LYS A 249 -22.44 -3.06 13.44
N ASP A 250 -22.46 -1.73 13.41
CA ASP A 250 -23.13 -0.98 12.33
C ASP A 250 -22.35 -1.11 11.01
N SER A 251 -21.01 -1.06 11.07
CA SER A 251 -20.14 -1.30 9.93
C SER A 251 -20.30 -2.73 9.39
N VAL A 252 -20.46 -3.73 10.27
CA VAL A 252 -20.74 -5.11 9.87
C VAL A 252 -22.09 -5.24 9.17
N LEU A 253 -23.16 -4.65 9.74
CA LEU A 253 -24.49 -4.65 9.11
C LEU A 253 -24.44 -4.02 7.71
N GLN A 254 -23.75 -2.88 7.59
CA GLN A 254 -23.54 -2.22 6.30
C GLN A 254 -22.76 -3.12 5.34
N GLY A 255 -21.65 -3.71 5.79
CA GLY A 255 -20.84 -4.63 4.99
C GLY A 255 -21.61 -5.87 4.52
N ILE A 256 -22.53 -6.40 5.33
CA ILE A 256 -23.42 -7.51 4.93
C ILE A 256 -24.41 -7.00 3.86
N SER A 257 -25.04 -5.85 4.09
CA SER A 257 -26.03 -5.29 3.16
C SER A 257 -25.45 -4.97 1.78
N LEU A 258 -24.21 -4.47 1.74
CA LEU A 258 -23.46 -4.19 0.51
C LEU A 258 -22.80 -5.45 -0.09
N GLY A 259 -22.90 -6.59 0.60
CA GLY A 259 -22.35 -7.85 0.13
C GLY A 259 -20.82 -7.92 0.19
N HIS A 260 -20.14 -7.08 0.97
CA HIS A 260 -18.70 -7.19 1.24
C HIS A 260 -18.40 -8.28 2.28
N ILE A 261 -19.27 -8.40 3.29
CA ILE A 261 -19.18 -9.42 4.34
C ILE A 261 -20.15 -10.54 3.98
N THR A 262 -19.59 -11.70 3.61
CA THR A 262 -20.33 -12.92 3.31
C THR A 262 -19.68 -14.11 3.98
N GLU A 263 -20.45 -15.18 4.19
CA GLU A 263 -19.96 -16.43 4.80
C GLU A 263 -18.68 -16.93 4.12
N ARG A 264 -18.68 -17.06 2.79
CA ARG A 264 -17.53 -17.52 2.01
C ARG A 264 -16.28 -16.65 2.21
N ARG A 265 -16.42 -15.32 2.07
CA ARG A 265 -15.27 -14.41 2.16
C ARG A 265 -14.70 -14.37 3.57
N CYS A 266 -15.58 -14.33 4.58
CA CYS A 266 -15.16 -14.41 5.97
C CYS A 266 -14.45 -15.74 6.26
N GLN A 267 -14.93 -16.87 5.75
CA GLN A 267 -14.23 -18.14 5.93
C GLN A 267 -12.82 -18.14 5.32
N CYS A 268 -12.66 -17.61 4.11
CA CYS A 268 -11.33 -17.45 3.50
C CYS A 268 -10.42 -16.58 4.36
N ALA A 269 -10.93 -15.41 4.80
CA ALA A 269 -10.20 -14.49 5.66
C ALA A 269 -9.76 -15.16 6.96
N LEU A 270 -10.69 -15.77 7.70
CA LEU A 270 -10.42 -16.40 9.00
C LEU A 270 -9.40 -17.54 8.89
N ARG A 271 -9.46 -18.35 7.82
CA ARG A 271 -8.48 -19.41 7.56
C ARG A 271 -7.07 -18.88 7.35
N ASN A 272 -6.92 -17.74 6.69
CA ASN A 272 -5.62 -17.14 6.42
C ASN A 272 -5.07 -16.32 7.59
N LEU A 273 -5.96 -15.74 8.41
CA LEU A 273 -5.59 -14.94 9.58
C LEU A 273 -5.16 -15.80 10.77
N LEU A 274 -5.74 -16.99 10.94
CA LEU A 274 -5.42 -17.85 12.08
C LEU A 274 -4.16 -18.71 11.83
N PRO A 275 -3.35 -18.94 12.88
CA PRO A 275 -3.55 -18.51 14.27
C PRO A 275 -3.00 -17.11 14.60
N LEU A 276 -2.26 -16.49 13.68
CA LEU A 276 -1.44 -15.30 13.95
C LEU A 276 -2.25 -14.07 14.42
N TYR A 277 -3.44 -13.85 13.85
CA TYR A 277 -4.29 -12.69 14.16
C TYR A 277 -5.54 -13.07 14.97
N SER A 278 -5.38 -13.98 15.94
CA SER A 278 -6.50 -14.53 16.74
C SER A 278 -7.29 -13.46 17.49
N THR A 279 -6.64 -12.41 18.02
CA THR A 279 -7.32 -11.29 18.70
C THR A 279 -8.25 -10.54 17.75
N SER A 280 -7.75 -10.13 16.58
CA SER A 280 -8.53 -9.45 15.54
C SER A 280 -9.73 -10.27 15.07
N VAL A 281 -9.51 -11.58 14.88
CA VAL A 281 -10.57 -12.53 14.54
C VAL A 281 -11.63 -12.61 15.65
N GLY A 282 -11.20 -12.64 16.92
CA GLY A 282 -12.08 -12.65 18.08
C GLY A 282 -12.96 -11.40 18.15
N THR A 283 -12.36 -10.22 18.01
CA THR A 283 -13.08 -8.93 17.97
C THR A 283 -14.10 -8.89 16.83
N PHE A 284 -13.68 -9.29 15.62
CA PHE A 284 -14.57 -9.36 14.47
C PHE A 284 -15.75 -10.32 14.69
N LEU A 285 -15.51 -11.54 15.18
CA LEU A 285 -16.58 -12.50 15.45
C LEU A 285 -17.54 -12.03 16.55
N ALA A 286 -17.09 -11.19 17.49
CA ALA A 286 -17.97 -10.53 18.46
C ALA A 286 -18.87 -9.51 17.75
N ALA A 287 -18.31 -8.61 16.94
CA ALA A 287 -19.07 -7.62 16.16
C ALA A 287 -20.09 -8.28 15.22
N VAL A 288 -19.70 -9.37 14.53
CA VAL A 288 -20.62 -10.17 13.71
C VAL A 288 -21.70 -10.82 14.57
N GLY A 289 -21.38 -11.33 15.75
CA GLY A 289 -22.38 -11.90 16.66
C GLY A 289 -23.44 -10.91 17.14
N GLU A 290 -23.07 -9.63 17.25
CA GLU A 290 -24.01 -8.55 17.58
C GLU A 290 -24.87 -8.12 16.38
N ALA A 291 -24.32 -8.19 15.17
CA ALA A 291 -24.99 -7.81 13.92
C ALA A 291 -25.88 -8.93 13.35
N ASP A 292 -25.32 -10.12 13.18
CA ASP A 292 -25.95 -11.33 12.63
C ASP A 292 -25.43 -12.59 13.34
N ARG A 293 -26.22 -13.08 14.30
CA ARG A 293 -25.90 -14.31 15.05
C ARG A 293 -25.81 -15.55 14.17
N SER A 294 -26.63 -15.64 13.12
CA SER A 294 -26.65 -16.81 12.23
C SER A 294 -25.33 -16.92 11.47
N LEU A 295 -24.86 -15.80 10.93
CA LEU A 295 -23.56 -15.72 10.26
C LEU A 295 -22.42 -16.05 11.24
N ALA A 296 -22.40 -15.43 12.43
CA ALA A 296 -21.38 -15.70 13.44
C ALA A 296 -21.30 -17.19 13.82
N ASP A 297 -22.44 -17.85 14.01
CA ASP A 297 -22.49 -19.27 14.40
C ASP A 297 -22.02 -20.20 13.29
N LYS A 298 -22.20 -19.83 12.03
CA LYS A 298 -21.62 -20.57 10.90
C LYS A 298 -20.10 -20.40 10.85
N LEU A 299 -19.63 -19.15 10.95
CA LEU A 299 -18.20 -18.85 10.95
C LEU A 299 -17.47 -19.58 12.07
N ARG A 300 -18.00 -19.56 13.30
CA ARG A 300 -17.39 -20.26 14.45
C ARG A 300 -17.30 -21.78 14.28
N ARG A 301 -18.28 -22.40 13.62
CA ARG A 301 -18.28 -23.85 13.39
C ARG A 301 -17.19 -24.29 12.40
N GLU A 302 -16.93 -23.46 11.41
CA GLU A 302 -16.00 -23.79 10.32
C GLU A 302 -14.60 -23.21 10.51
N THR A 303 -14.46 -22.26 11.46
CA THR A 303 -13.15 -21.76 11.86
C THR A 303 -12.42 -22.88 12.63
N PRO A 304 -11.23 -23.30 12.19
CA PRO A 304 -10.50 -24.37 12.87
C PRO A 304 -10.19 -23.93 14.30
N VAL A 305 -10.82 -24.57 15.28
CA VAL A 305 -10.46 -24.46 16.69
C VAL A 305 -9.11 -25.15 16.86
N ARG A 306 -8.01 -24.44 16.59
CA ARG A 306 -6.72 -24.85 17.15
C ARG A 306 -6.70 -24.37 18.58
N ALA A 307 -7.11 -25.27 19.47
CA ALA A 307 -6.89 -25.15 20.90
C ALA A 307 -5.46 -24.66 21.15
N GLU A 308 -5.36 -23.59 21.93
CA GLU A 308 -4.14 -23.13 22.56
C GLU A 308 -3.40 -24.36 23.12
N GLN A 309 -2.25 -24.70 22.55
CA GLN A 309 -1.30 -25.55 23.24
C GLN A 309 -0.56 -24.64 24.21
N THR A 310 -0.99 -24.76 25.48
CA THR A 310 -0.29 -24.42 26.72
C THR A 310 1.23 -24.52 26.63
#